data_AF-A0A413H7A1-F1
#
_entry.id   AF-A0A413H7A1-F1
#
_cell.length_a   1.000
_cell.length_b   1.000
_cell.length_c   1.000
_cell.angle_alpha   90.00
_cell.angle_beta   90.00
_cell.angle_gamma   90.00
#
_symmetry.space_group_name_H-M   'P 1'
#
loop_
_entity.id
_entity.type
_entity.pdbx_description
1 polymer ?
#
loop_
_entity_poly.entity_id
_entity_poly.type
_entity_poly.pdbx_seq_one_letter_code
_entity_poly.pdbx_strand_id
1 'polypeptide(L)'
;MKGISNSFLRTICALVIGLVLVMFPNEAGDYFVITIGVVFLIPSLLSIIGYFAMSAEERRRLPIEGIGSLLFGLWLVIMPGFFADLLTFVLGFILVLGGVQQIASLSAARRWMPVRAGFYVIPVLILIAGLVALFNPTGVRSTAFIIIGVTSIIYAVSELVNWFTFTRKRPKMPTATRDKDIEDAEIIEDK
;
A
#
# COMPACT_ATOMS: atom_id res chain seq x y z
N MET A 1 25.23 -12.97 -11.27
CA MET A 1 24.78 -11.76 -12.01
C MET A 1 23.25 -11.54 -11.89
N LYS A 2 22.70 -11.25 -10.69
CA LYS A 2 21.24 -11.06 -10.48
C LYS A 2 20.84 -9.82 -9.63
N GLY A 3 21.79 -9.04 -9.11
CA GLY A 3 21.50 -7.92 -8.21
C GLY A 3 21.17 -6.59 -8.91
N ILE A 4 21.69 -6.34 -10.11
CA ILE A 4 21.59 -5.03 -10.77
C ILE A 4 20.25 -4.86 -11.51
N SER A 5 19.72 -5.92 -12.14
CA SER A 5 18.47 -5.80 -12.90
C SER A 5 17.25 -5.62 -12.01
N ASN A 6 17.22 -6.21 -10.80
CA ASN A 6 16.09 -6.08 -9.89
C ASN A 6 15.96 -4.66 -9.33
N SER A 7 17.06 -4.02 -8.94
CA SER A 7 17.02 -2.63 -8.45
C SER A 7 16.68 -1.66 -9.57
N PHE A 8 17.28 -1.82 -10.76
CA PHE A 8 16.98 -0.94 -11.90
C PHE A 8 15.55 -1.09 -12.41
N LEU A 9 15.05 -2.34 -12.53
CA LEU A 9 13.66 -2.61 -12.89
C LEU A 9 12.70 -2.05 -11.85
N ARG A 10 12.99 -2.21 -10.56
CA ARG A 10 12.18 -1.62 -9.48
C ARG A 10 12.11 -0.10 -9.58
N THR A 11 13.23 0.57 -9.86
CA THR A 11 13.28 2.03 -10.02
C THR A 11 12.49 2.50 -11.23
N ILE A 12 12.62 1.82 -12.38
CA ILE A 12 11.81 2.13 -13.57
C ILE A 12 10.33 1.88 -13.30
N CYS A 13 9.97 0.76 -12.68
CA CYS A 13 8.59 0.46 -12.33
C CYS A 13 8.02 1.50 -11.37
N ALA A 14 8.77 1.90 -10.33
CA ALA A 14 8.35 2.94 -9.39
C ALA A 14 8.15 4.29 -10.09
N LEU A 15 9.00 4.62 -11.06
CA LEU A 15 8.87 5.85 -11.85
C LEU A 15 7.63 5.82 -12.75
N VAL A 16 7.36 4.71 -13.44
CA VAL A 16 6.18 4.53 -14.28
C VAL A 16 4.91 4.59 -13.44
N ILE A 17 4.86 3.85 -12.32
CA ILE A 17 3.72 3.86 -11.39
C ILE A 17 3.50 5.28 -10.85
N GLY A 18 4.57 5.95 -10.41
CA GLY A 18 4.49 7.32 -9.92
C GLY A 18 3.93 8.29 -10.95
N LEU A 19 4.38 8.18 -12.21
CA LEU A 19 3.87 9.00 -13.31
C LEU A 19 2.38 8.74 -13.58
N VAL A 20 1.96 7.47 -13.60
CA VAL A 20 0.55 7.09 -13.79
C VAL A 20 -0.33 7.67 -12.68
N LEU A 21 0.13 7.59 -11.42
CA LEU A 21 -0.60 8.13 -10.26
C LEU A 21 -0.79 9.65 -10.34
N VAL A 22 0.20 10.39 -10.88
CA VAL A 22 0.10 11.85 -11.03
C VAL A 22 -0.77 12.25 -12.21
N MET A 23 -0.65 11.54 -13.33
CA MET A 23 -1.37 11.86 -14.56
C MET A 23 -2.85 11.46 -14.51
N PHE A 24 -3.14 10.31 -13.87
CA PHE A 24 -4.49 9.73 -13.80
C PHE A 24 -4.84 9.27 -12.38
N PRO A 25 -4.93 10.19 -11.40
CA PRO A 25 -5.16 9.84 -10.00
C PRO A 25 -6.56 9.23 -9.75
N ASN A 26 -7.57 9.65 -10.50
CA ASN A 26 -8.93 9.12 -10.37
C ASN A 26 -9.00 7.68 -10.89
N GLU A 27 -8.52 7.45 -12.11
CA GLU A 27 -8.45 6.12 -12.73
C GLU A 27 -7.58 5.17 -11.89
N ALA A 28 -6.45 5.65 -11.35
CA ALA A 28 -5.60 4.86 -10.48
C ALA A 28 -6.39 4.34 -9.27
N GLY A 29 -7.19 5.19 -8.61
CA GLY A 29 -8.06 4.80 -7.50
C GLY A 29 -9.07 3.72 -7.90
N ASP A 30 -9.70 3.86 -9.06
CA ASP A 30 -10.68 2.89 -9.55
C ASP A 30 -10.00 1.56 -9.89
N TYR A 31 -8.85 1.57 -10.56
CA TYR A 31 -8.06 0.37 -10.82
C TYR A 31 -7.58 -0.33 -9.56
N PHE A 32 -7.24 0.41 -8.50
CA PHE A 32 -6.93 -0.17 -7.19
C PHE A 32 -8.11 -0.98 -6.65
N VAL A 33 -9.32 -0.41 -6.67
CA VAL A 33 -10.52 -1.10 -6.17
C VAL A 33 -10.87 -2.30 -7.05
N ILE A 34 -10.79 -2.17 -8.38
CA ILE A 34 -11.01 -3.28 -9.31
C ILE A 34 -10.02 -4.41 -9.02
N THR A 35 -8.74 -4.09 -8.82
CA THR A 35 -7.69 -5.09 -8.54
C THR A 35 -7.99 -5.85 -7.24
N ILE A 36 -8.37 -5.14 -6.18
CA ILE A 36 -8.79 -5.77 -4.92
C ILE A 36 -10.01 -6.66 -5.14
N GLY A 37 -11.01 -6.19 -5.88
CA GLY A 37 -12.19 -6.97 -6.24
C GLY A 37 -11.86 -8.27 -6.96
N VAL A 38 -11.00 -8.21 -7.98
CA VAL A 38 -10.54 -9.39 -8.74
C VAL A 38 -9.77 -10.38 -7.85
N VAL A 39 -8.85 -9.88 -7.02
CA VAL A 39 -8.11 -10.72 -6.06
C VAL A 39 -9.06 -11.41 -5.09
N PHE A 40 -10.15 -10.75 -4.70
CA PHE A 40 -11.18 -11.31 -3.81
C PHE A 40 -12.09 -12.33 -4.51
N LEU A 41 -12.31 -12.20 -5.82
CA LEU A 41 -13.12 -13.15 -6.60
C LEU A 41 -12.50 -14.56 -6.65
N ILE A 42 -11.17 -14.66 -6.68
CA ILE A 42 -10.46 -15.95 -6.77
C ILE A 42 -10.78 -16.88 -5.58
N PRO A 43 -10.52 -16.50 -4.30
CA PRO A 43 -10.85 -17.35 -3.16
C PRO A 43 -12.37 -17.53 -3.01
N SER A 44 -13.18 -16.55 -3.41
CA SER A 44 -14.64 -16.65 -3.38
C SER A 44 -15.15 -17.77 -4.31
N LEU A 45 -14.61 -17.84 -5.52
CA LEU A 45 -14.97 -18.87 -6.49
C LEU A 45 -14.49 -20.25 -6.03
N LEU A 46 -13.29 -20.35 -5.45
CA LEU A 46 -12.78 -21.60 -4.88
C LEU A 46 -13.65 -22.09 -3.71
N SER A 47 -14.13 -21.17 -2.86
CA SER A 47 -15.03 -21.50 -1.74
C SER A 47 -16.37 -22.09 -2.23
N ILE A 48 -16.95 -21.51 -3.30
CA ILE A 48 -18.20 -22.00 -3.88
C ILE A 48 -17.99 -23.35 -4.58
N ILE A 49 -16.93 -23.50 -5.38
CA ILE A 49 -16.61 -24.78 -6.04
C ILE A 49 -16.35 -25.88 -4.99
N GLY A 50 -15.61 -25.57 -3.92
CA GLY A 50 -15.36 -26.48 -2.81
C GLY A 50 -16.64 -26.93 -2.10
N TYR A 51 -17.64 -26.05 -1.95
CA TYR A 51 -18.94 -26.41 -1.40
C TYR A 51 -19.74 -27.37 -2.30
N PHE A 52 -19.63 -27.24 -3.63
CA PHE A 52 -20.27 -28.19 -4.55
C PHE A 52 -19.56 -29.54 -4.62
N ALA A 53 -18.25 -29.59 -4.33
CA ALA A 53 -17.48 -30.82 -4.24
C ALA A 53 -17.63 -31.56 -2.89
N MET A 54 -18.22 -30.92 -1.87
CA MET A 54 -18.47 -31.53 -0.56
C MET A 54 -19.69 -32.45 -0.56
N SER A 55 -19.56 -33.61 0.11
CA SER A 55 -20.64 -34.60 0.24
C SER A 55 -21.81 -34.06 1.08
N ALA A 56 -23.01 -34.60 0.86
CA ALA A 56 -24.28 -34.16 1.46
C ALA A 56 -24.28 -34.16 3.01
N GLU A 57 -23.34 -34.86 3.64
CA GLU A 57 -23.20 -35.01 5.09
C GLU A 57 -22.45 -33.83 5.75
N GLU A 58 -21.57 -33.15 5.01
CA GLU A 58 -20.84 -31.94 5.47
C GLU A 58 -21.50 -30.63 5.04
N ARG A 59 -22.57 -30.70 4.23
CA ARG A 59 -23.37 -29.56 3.73
C ARG A 59 -24.15 -28.78 4.80
N ARG A 60 -23.83 -28.93 6.08
CA ARG A 60 -24.52 -28.26 7.19
C ARG A 60 -24.30 -26.75 7.24
N ARG A 61 -23.24 -26.23 6.60
CA ARG A 61 -23.01 -24.78 6.47
C ARG A 61 -23.10 -24.39 5.00
N LEU A 62 -24.16 -23.69 4.62
CA LEU A 62 -24.18 -22.96 3.35
C LEU A 62 -22.91 -22.09 3.28
N PRO A 63 -22.25 -21.95 2.12
CA PRO A 63 -21.07 -21.12 1.96
C PRO A 63 -21.51 -19.65 1.88
N ILE A 64 -22.20 -19.17 2.92
CA ILE A 64 -22.70 -17.79 3.03
C ILE A 64 -21.53 -16.82 2.94
N GLU A 65 -20.38 -17.21 3.50
CA GLU A 65 -19.12 -16.49 3.40
C GLU A 65 -18.59 -16.42 1.96
N GLY A 66 -18.61 -17.54 1.22
CA GLY A 66 -18.19 -17.61 -0.19
C GLY A 66 -19.11 -16.83 -1.14
N ILE A 67 -20.43 -16.89 -0.89
CA ILE A 67 -21.42 -16.13 -1.67
C ILE A 67 -21.32 -14.64 -1.37
N GLY A 68 -21.20 -14.25 -0.09
CA GLY A 68 -21.04 -12.86 0.31
C GLY A 68 -19.77 -12.24 -0.24
N SER A 69 -18.65 -12.97 -0.18
CA SER A 69 -17.37 -12.52 -0.74
C SER A 69 -17.38 -12.44 -2.27
N LEU A 70 -18.06 -13.36 -2.96
CA LEU A 70 -18.24 -13.30 -4.41
C LEU A 70 -19.06 -12.07 -4.82
N LEU A 71 -20.21 -11.85 -4.16
CA LEU A 71 -21.07 -10.69 -4.42
C LEU A 71 -20.34 -9.37 -4.13
N PHE A 72 -19.58 -9.33 -3.04
CA PHE A 72 -18.76 -8.18 -2.68
C PHE A 72 -17.67 -7.92 -3.73
N GLY A 73 -16.89 -8.93 -4.10
CA GLY A 73 -15.85 -8.81 -5.12
C GLY A 73 -16.41 -8.37 -6.48
N LEU A 74 -17.57 -8.91 -6.88
CA LEU A 74 -18.25 -8.51 -8.11
C LEU A 74 -18.74 -7.06 -8.04
N TRP A 75 -19.29 -6.64 -6.89
CA TRP A 75 -19.71 -5.27 -6.69
C TRP A 75 -18.54 -4.28 -6.76
N LEU A 76 -17.38 -4.63 -6.19
CA LEU A 76 -16.16 -3.81 -6.27
C LEU A 76 -15.72 -3.60 -7.73
N VAL A 77 -15.87 -4.61 -8.59
CA VAL A 77 -15.51 -4.51 -10.01
C VAL A 77 -16.54 -3.69 -10.80
N ILE A 78 -17.83 -3.80 -10.48
CA ILE A 78 -18.91 -3.08 -11.19
C ILE A 78 -18.95 -1.59 -10.79
N MET A 79 -18.76 -1.27 -9.51
CA MET A 79 -18.79 0.10 -8.99
C MET A 79 -17.54 0.44 -8.16
N PRO A 80 -16.36 0.54 -8.80
CA PRO A 80 -15.12 0.82 -8.08
C PRO A 80 -15.10 2.23 -7.50
N GLY A 81 -15.61 3.23 -8.23
CA GLY A 81 -15.63 4.62 -7.79
C GLY A 81 -16.40 4.84 -6.49
N PHE A 82 -17.56 4.17 -6.33
CA PHE A 82 -18.33 4.22 -5.10
C PHE A 82 -17.53 3.70 -3.90
N PHE A 83 -16.84 2.57 -4.04
CA PHE A 83 -16.02 2.01 -2.97
C PHE A 83 -14.82 2.89 -2.63
N ALA A 84 -14.14 3.42 -3.65
CA ALA A 84 -13.01 4.32 -3.46
C ALA A 84 -13.43 5.63 -2.75
N ASP A 85 -14.60 6.18 -3.06
CA ASP A 85 -15.16 7.33 -2.35
C ASP A 85 -15.61 6.97 -0.93
N LEU A 86 -16.27 5.82 -0.75
CA LEU A 86 -16.69 5.31 0.55
C LEU A 86 -15.49 5.15 1.50
N LEU A 87 -14.37 4.60 1.03
CA LEU A 87 -13.15 4.48 1.83
C LEU A 87 -12.62 5.85 2.27
N THR A 88 -12.66 6.83 1.38
CA THR A 88 -12.20 8.19 1.69
C THR A 88 -13.14 8.88 2.67
N PHE A 89 -14.45 8.63 2.55
CA PHE A 89 -15.46 9.13 3.48
C PHE A 89 -15.29 8.53 4.88
N VAL A 90 -15.09 7.20 4.97
CA VAL A 90 -14.80 6.51 6.24
C VAL A 90 -13.51 7.06 6.87
N LEU A 91 -12.47 7.26 6.06
CA LEU A 91 -11.22 7.87 6.51
C LEU A 91 -11.45 9.30 7.04
N GLY A 92 -12.25 10.11 6.33
CA GLY A 92 -12.65 11.44 6.78
C GLY A 92 -13.36 11.42 8.13
N PHE A 93 -14.30 10.50 8.31
CA PHE A 93 -15.02 10.34 9.57
C PHE A 93 -14.10 9.93 10.73
N ILE A 94 -13.20 8.97 10.49
CA ILE A 94 -12.19 8.56 11.47
C ILE A 94 -11.27 9.72 11.84
N LEU A 95 -10.85 10.54 10.87
CA LEU A 95 -10.04 11.74 11.12
C LEU A 95 -10.79 12.77 11.98
N VAL A 96 -12.07 13.01 11.69
CA VAL A 96 -12.89 13.93 12.49
C VAL A 96 -13.01 13.42 13.92
N LEU A 97 -13.37 12.14 14.12
CA LEU A 97 -13.46 11.55 15.45
C LEU A 97 -12.11 11.60 16.18
N GLY A 98 -11.03 11.23 15.52
CA GLY A 98 -9.68 11.27 16.08
C GLY A 98 -9.25 12.68 16.45
N GLY A 99 -9.56 13.67 15.63
CA GLY A 99 -9.28 15.08 15.90
C GLY A 99 -10.10 15.63 17.07
N VAL A 100 -11.40 15.34 17.15
CA VAL A 100 -12.24 15.69 18.31
C VAL A 100 -11.68 15.03 19.58
N GLN A 101 -11.33 13.75 19.51
CA GLN A 101 -10.76 13.02 20.66
C GLN A 101 -9.41 13.59 21.10
N GLN A 102 -8.55 14.01 20.17
CA GLN A 102 -7.29 14.68 20.49
C GLN A 102 -7.52 16.05 21.15
N ILE A 103 -8.50 16.84 20.69
CA ILE A 103 -8.86 18.10 21.35
C ILE A 103 -9.43 17.82 22.75
N ALA A 104 -10.32 16.84 22.88
CA ALA A 104 -10.92 16.45 24.15
C ALA A 104 -9.84 16.00 25.16
N SER A 105 -8.90 15.15 24.75
CA SER A 105 -7.81 14.68 25.62
C SER A 105 -6.87 15.82 26.03
N LEU A 106 -6.51 16.72 25.11
CA LEU A 106 -5.71 17.91 25.42
C LEU A 106 -6.46 18.88 26.34
N SER A 107 -7.79 19.00 26.20
CA SER A 107 -8.61 19.86 27.07
C SER A 107 -8.73 19.29 28.49
N ALA A 108 -8.84 17.97 28.62
CA ALA A 108 -8.82 17.28 29.92
C ALA A 108 -7.45 17.38 30.59
N ALA A 109 -6.36 17.24 29.83
CA ALA A 109 -4.98 17.40 30.32
C ALA A 109 -4.68 18.86 30.73
N ARG A 110 -5.32 19.85 30.09
CA ARG A 110 -5.22 21.27 30.44
C ARG A 110 -5.69 21.59 31.86
N ARG A 111 -6.48 20.71 32.47
CA ARG A 111 -6.91 20.85 33.88
C ARG A 111 -5.79 20.59 34.89
N TRP A 112 -4.69 19.94 34.49
CA TRP A 112 -3.62 19.50 35.40
C TRP A 112 -2.22 20.04 35.05
N MET A 113 -2.04 20.63 33.85
CA MET A 113 -0.77 21.22 33.42
C MET A 113 -1.01 22.32 32.36
N PRO A 114 -0.25 23.43 32.32
CA PRO A 114 -0.38 24.43 31.25
C PRO A 114 0.07 23.82 29.91
N VAL A 115 -0.90 23.40 29.10
CA VAL A 115 -0.66 22.83 27.77
C VAL A 115 -0.27 23.96 26.80
N ARG A 116 0.92 23.87 26.19
CA ARG A 116 1.37 24.80 25.15
C ARG A 116 0.39 24.80 23.97
N ALA A 117 -0.08 25.98 23.57
CA ALA A 117 -1.08 26.16 22.52
C ALA A 117 -0.70 25.52 21.16
N GLY A 118 0.61 25.35 20.89
CA GLY A 118 1.11 24.67 19.69
C GLY A 118 0.60 23.23 19.52
N PHE A 119 0.25 22.53 20.61
CA PHE A 119 -0.30 21.17 20.54
C PHE A 119 -1.72 21.10 19.95
N TYR A 120 -2.46 22.22 19.88
CA TYR A 120 -3.78 22.26 19.26
C TYR A 120 -3.73 22.43 17.74
N VAL A 121 -2.59 22.84 17.18
CA VAL A 121 -2.44 23.03 15.73
C VAL A 121 -2.60 21.71 14.98
N ILE A 122 -1.95 20.64 15.47
CA ILE A 122 -2.02 19.31 14.87
C ILE A 122 -3.46 18.75 14.82
N PRO A 123 -4.21 18.67 15.94
CA PRO A 123 -5.57 18.13 15.92
C PRO A 123 -6.56 19.00 15.14
N VAL A 124 -6.36 20.32 15.08
CA VAL A 124 -7.16 21.22 14.23
C VAL A 124 -6.87 20.94 12.75
N LEU A 125 -5.61 20.76 12.35
CA LEU A 125 -5.28 20.37 10.97
C LEU A 125 -5.88 19.01 10.60
N ILE A 126 -5.85 18.04 11.52
CA ILE A 126 -6.49 16.73 11.33
C ILE A 126 -8.00 16.86 11.15
N LEU A 127 -8.67 17.70 11.95
CA LEU A 127 -10.10 17.98 11.82
C LEU A 127 -10.44 18.61 10.47
N ILE A 128 -9.66 19.61 10.04
CA ILE A 128 -9.86 20.24 8.74
C ILE A 128 -9.68 19.22 7.62
N ALA A 129 -8.63 18.39 7.68
CA ALA A 129 -8.40 17.33 6.70
C ALA A 129 -9.56 16.32 6.66
N GLY A 130 -10.07 15.90 7.83
CA GLY A 130 -11.22 15.01 7.92
C GLY A 130 -12.50 15.64 7.36
N LEU A 131 -12.74 16.91 7.63
CA LEU A 131 -13.90 17.63 7.13
C LEU A 131 -13.85 17.80 5.60
N VAL A 132 -12.68 18.13 5.04
CA VAL A 132 -12.48 18.21 3.59
C VAL A 132 -12.69 16.84 2.93
N ALA A 133 -12.27 15.75 3.58
CA ALA A 133 -12.50 14.39 3.08
C ALA A 133 -13.99 13.99 3.08
N LEU A 134 -14.79 14.50 4.02
CA LEU A 134 -16.23 14.26 4.05
C LEU A 134 -17.00 15.04 2.98
N PHE A 135 -16.61 16.29 2.71
CA PHE A 135 -17.28 17.13 1.71
C PHE A 135 -16.80 16.89 0.28
N ASN A 136 -15.54 16.53 0.09
CA ASN A 136 -14.93 16.28 -1.24
C ASN A 136 -14.07 15.01 -1.24
N PRO A 137 -14.67 13.81 -1.06
CA PRO A 137 -13.93 12.55 -0.99
C PRO A 137 -13.11 12.30 -2.25
N THR A 138 -13.68 12.51 -3.43
CA THR A 138 -12.99 12.30 -4.71
C THR A 138 -11.78 13.22 -4.86
N GLY A 139 -11.90 14.48 -4.42
CA GLY A 139 -10.80 15.45 -4.46
C GLY A 139 -9.67 15.10 -3.49
N VAL A 140 -10.00 14.68 -2.27
CA VAL A 140 -9.01 14.23 -1.27
C VAL A 140 -8.29 12.97 -1.73
N ARG A 141 -9.04 12.00 -2.25
CA ARG A 141 -8.49 10.77 -2.83
C ARG A 141 -7.49 11.07 -3.95
N SER A 142 -7.90 11.90 -4.91
CA SER A 142 -7.05 12.30 -6.03
C SER A 142 -5.78 13.00 -5.57
N THR A 143 -5.92 13.95 -4.63
CA THR A 143 -4.79 14.68 -4.05
C THR A 143 -3.83 13.73 -3.34
N ALA A 144 -4.34 12.77 -2.58
CA ALA A 144 -3.51 11.77 -1.90
C ALA A 144 -2.72 10.93 -2.90
N PHE A 145 -3.35 10.46 -3.98
CA PHE A 145 -2.66 9.72 -5.04
C PHE A 145 -1.60 10.57 -5.76
N ILE A 146 -1.87 11.84 -6.03
CA ILE A 146 -0.88 12.77 -6.61
C ILE A 146 0.32 12.91 -5.67
N ILE A 147 0.10 13.12 -4.37
CA ILE A 147 1.19 13.25 -3.38
C ILE A 147 2.03 11.97 -3.35
N ILE A 148 1.39 10.80 -3.33
CA ILE A 148 2.09 9.50 -3.39
C ILE A 148 2.85 9.36 -4.71
N GLY A 149 2.25 9.75 -5.82
CA GLY A 149 2.87 9.73 -7.14
C GLY A 149 4.12 10.60 -7.21
N VAL A 150 4.02 11.87 -6.82
CA VAL A 150 5.15 12.82 -6.81
C VAL A 150 6.26 12.34 -5.88
N THR A 151 5.94 11.89 -4.66
CA THR A 151 6.95 11.40 -3.72
C THR A 151 7.65 10.14 -4.25
N SER A 152 6.91 9.23 -4.90
CA SER A 152 7.50 8.05 -5.54
C SER A 152 8.40 8.39 -6.73
N ILE A 153 8.07 9.42 -7.52
CA ILE A 153 8.92 9.91 -8.61
C ILE A 153 10.21 10.49 -8.03
N ILE A 154 10.13 11.35 -7.00
CA ILE A 154 11.31 11.93 -6.34
C ILE A 154 12.22 10.81 -5.82
N TYR A 155 11.64 9.80 -5.18
CA TYR A 155 12.37 8.64 -4.71
C TYR A 155 13.04 7.87 -5.87
N ALA A 156 12.29 7.55 -6.93
CA ALA A 156 12.82 6.81 -8.08
C ALA A 156 13.95 7.57 -8.79
N VAL A 157 13.83 8.88 -8.95
CA VAL A 157 14.89 9.73 -9.52
C VAL A 157 16.12 9.72 -8.62
N SER A 158 15.95 9.82 -7.30
CA SER A 158 17.05 9.79 -6.34
C SER A 158 17.82 8.47 -6.39
N GLU A 159 17.09 7.35 -6.46
CA GLU A 159 17.67 6.02 -6.61
C GLU A 159 18.40 5.84 -7.95
N LEU A 160 17.82 6.37 -9.03
CA LEU A 160 18.43 6.32 -10.37
C LEU A 160 19.74 7.12 -10.44
N VAL A 161 19.76 8.33 -9.84
CA VAL A 161 20.95 9.19 -9.74
C VAL A 161 22.04 8.53 -8.88
N ASN A 162 21.66 7.95 -7.75
CA ASN A 162 22.58 7.19 -6.90
C ASN A 162 23.19 6.03 -7.68
N TRP A 163 22.37 5.21 -8.35
CA TRP A 163 22.84 4.10 -9.16
C TRP A 163 23.80 4.55 -10.28
N PHE A 164 23.47 5.62 -11.00
CA PHE A 164 24.33 6.14 -12.06
C PHE A 164 25.68 6.62 -11.50
N THR A 165 25.66 7.30 -10.34
CA THR A 165 26.87 7.75 -9.65
C THR A 165 27.73 6.58 -9.19
N PHE A 166 27.15 5.54 -8.59
CA PHE A 166 27.87 4.33 -8.16
C PHE A 166 28.41 3.51 -9.34
N THR A 167 27.68 3.44 -10.44
CA THR A 167 28.11 2.74 -11.65
C THR A 167 29.26 3.47 -12.34
N ARG A 168 29.25 4.81 -12.31
CA ARG A 168 30.31 5.66 -12.87
C ARG A 168 31.55 5.80 -11.97
N LYS A 169 31.40 5.57 -10.66
CA LYS A 169 32.48 5.56 -9.66
C LYS A 169 32.85 4.16 -9.17
N ARG A 170 32.65 3.10 -9.98
CA ARG A 170 33.33 1.84 -9.68
C ARG A 170 34.84 2.05 -9.84
N PRO A 171 35.67 1.87 -8.80
CA PRO A 171 37.09 1.66 -9.03
C PRO A 171 37.18 0.44 -9.96
N LYS A 172 38.00 0.53 -11.02
CA LYS A 172 38.52 -0.68 -11.68
C LYS A 172 39.31 -1.41 -10.59
N MET A 173 38.69 -2.36 -9.90
CA MET A 173 39.44 -3.33 -9.12
C MET A 173 40.33 -4.07 -10.13
N PRO A 174 41.65 -4.18 -9.90
CA PRO A 174 42.49 -4.98 -10.76
C PRO A 174 41.94 -6.40 -10.77
N THR A 175 41.72 -6.93 -11.97
CA THR A 175 41.69 -8.37 -12.21
C THR A 175 42.98 -8.98 -11.66
N ALA A 176 42.92 -9.48 -10.43
CA ALA A 176 43.91 -10.40 -9.89
C ALA A 176 43.30 -11.80 -9.96
N THR A 177 43.70 -12.53 -10.99
CA THR A 177 43.55 -13.96 -11.15
C THR A 177 44.16 -14.69 -9.96
N ARG A 178 43.38 -15.55 -9.30
CA ARG A 178 43.78 -16.75 -8.54
C ARG A 178 42.53 -17.63 -8.54
N ASP A 179 42.27 -18.36 -9.61
CA ASP A 179 42.78 -19.72 -9.88
C ASP A 179 42.85 -20.58 -8.61
N LYS A 180 41.97 -21.60 -8.62
CA LYS A 180 42.06 -22.91 -7.97
C LYS A 180 41.80 -23.07 -6.46
N ASP A 181 40.98 -24.09 -6.19
CA ASP A 181 40.94 -24.95 -5.00
C ASP A 181 40.17 -24.47 -3.77
N ILE A 182 38.84 -24.35 -3.87
CA ILE A 182 37.93 -24.54 -2.73
C ILE A 182 36.65 -25.30 -3.18
N GLU A 183 36.85 -26.40 -3.89
CA GLU A 183 35.97 -27.58 -3.78
C GLU A 183 36.82 -28.61 -3.02
N ASP A 184 36.22 -29.35 -2.09
CA ASP A 184 36.84 -30.34 -1.19
C ASP A 184 37.33 -29.80 0.17
N ALA A 185 36.38 -29.55 1.07
CA ALA A 185 36.60 -29.78 2.50
C ALA A 185 35.78 -31.01 2.90
N GLU A 186 36.45 -32.17 2.80
CA GLU A 186 36.05 -33.46 3.35
C GLU A 186 35.83 -33.34 4.86
N ILE A 187 34.71 -33.88 5.32
CA ILE A 187 34.29 -33.90 6.73
C ILE A 187 35.20 -34.90 7.45
N ILE A 188 36.09 -34.40 8.31
CA ILE A 188 36.83 -35.25 9.24
C ILE A 188 35.93 -35.46 10.46
N GLU A 189 35.40 -36.67 10.60
CA GLU A 189 34.83 -37.19 11.84
C GLU A 189 35.96 -37.37 12.88
N ASP A 190 35.75 -36.85 14.09
CA ASP A 190 36.53 -37.21 15.27
C ASP A 190 35.58 -37.65 16.39
N LYS A 191 35.41 -38.99 16.48
CA LYS A 191 35.63 -39.85 17.66
C LYS A 191 34.56 -40.91 17.90
#